data_AF-A0A2M8K1G8-F1
#
_entry.id   AF-A0A2M8K1G8-F1
#
_cell.length_a   1.000
_cell.length_b   1.000
_cell.length_c   1.000
_cell.angle_alpha   90.00
_cell.angle_beta   90.00
_cell.angle_gamma   90.00
#
_symmetry.space_group_name_H-M   'P 1'
#
loop_
_entity.id
_entity.type
_entity.pdbx_description
1 polymer ?
#
loop_
_entity_poly.entity_id
_entity_poly.type
_entity_poly.pdbx_seq_one_letter_code
_entity_poly.pdbx_strand_id
1 'polypeptide(L)'
;MWQTLTKVALAGILSFAMILPAWAEGTVARAQFSTDVVDREPIDDIGPTVKVEYGEIQRVYFFTDLRDMSGSQVIHRWKLDGEDQADIGFDIGGDRWRVWSSKRLMPGFDGKWSVDVVQDGQVIESRSFDYVDEG
;
A
#
# COMPACT_ATOMS: atom_id res chain seq x y z
N MET A 1 -54.76 -14.70 54.74
CA MET A 1 -53.32 -14.44 54.97
C MET A 1 -52.58 -15.76 54.81
N TRP A 2 -52.07 -16.05 53.60
CA TRP A 2 -50.86 -16.85 53.28
C TRP A 2 -50.80 -16.97 51.75
N GLN A 3 -49.83 -16.33 51.10
CA GLN A 3 -49.52 -16.52 49.69
C GLN A 3 -48.45 -17.60 49.57
N THR A 4 -48.65 -18.62 48.73
CA THR A 4 -47.57 -19.53 48.32
C THR A 4 -47.03 -19.12 46.96
N LEU A 5 -45.76 -18.74 46.98
CA LEU A 5 -44.93 -18.39 45.84
C LEU A 5 -44.65 -19.62 44.97
N THR A 6 -44.78 -19.48 43.66
CA THR A 6 -44.06 -20.33 42.71
C THR A 6 -42.90 -19.52 42.15
N LYS A 7 -41.69 -19.93 42.50
CA LYS A 7 -40.42 -19.37 42.03
C LYS A 7 -40.30 -19.58 40.52
N VAL A 8 -40.20 -18.50 39.75
CA VAL A 8 -39.71 -18.57 38.37
C VAL A 8 -38.21 -18.31 38.43
N ALA A 9 -37.40 -19.35 38.18
CA ALA A 9 -35.98 -19.20 37.94
C ALA A 9 -35.79 -18.82 36.47
N LEU A 10 -35.54 -17.53 36.21
CA LEU A 10 -35.09 -17.08 34.89
C LEU A 10 -33.58 -17.32 34.78
N ALA A 11 -33.17 -18.26 33.94
CA ALA A 11 -31.77 -18.41 33.54
C ALA A 11 -31.42 -17.25 32.59
N GLY A 12 -30.73 -16.24 33.11
CA GLY A 12 -30.20 -15.14 32.31
C GLY A 12 -28.97 -15.58 31.54
N ILE A 13 -29.07 -15.68 30.22
CA ILE A 13 -27.91 -15.81 29.33
C ILE A 13 -27.25 -14.43 29.27
N LEU A 14 -26.13 -14.25 29.99
CA LEU A 14 -25.28 -13.07 29.82
C LEU A 14 -24.57 -13.17 28.46
N SER A 15 -25.07 -12.43 27.47
CA SER A 15 -24.36 -12.18 26.22
C SER A 15 -23.19 -11.23 26.48
N PHE A 16 -22.01 -11.78 26.74
CA PHE A 16 -20.77 -10.99 26.75
C PHE A 16 -20.38 -10.71 25.28
N ALA A 17 -20.79 -9.56 24.76
CA ALA A 17 -20.30 -9.06 23.49
C ALA A 17 -18.82 -8.71 23.68
N MET A 18 -17.92 -9.59 23.24
CA MET A 18 -16.50 -9.26 23.12
C MET A 18 -16.36 -8.22 22.02
N ILE A 19 -16.17 -6.96 22.40
CA ILE A 19 -15.64 -5.95 21.50
C ILE A 19 -14.18 -6.35 21.27
N LEU A 20 -13.90 -7.04 20.17
CA LEU A 20 -12.53 -7.25 19.75
C LEU A 20 -11.92 -5.86 19.46
N PRO A 21 -10.68 -5.58 19.91
CA PRO A 21 -9.99 -4.39 19.45
C PRO A 21 -9.89 -4.47 17.92
N ALA A 22 -10.41 -3.48 17.23
CA ALA A 22 -10.04 -3.23 15.85
C ALA A 22 -8.56 -2.86 15.88
N TRP A 23 -7.69 -3.79 15.50
CA TRP A 23 -6.32 -3.44 15.12
C TRP A 23 -6.46 -2.36 14.06
N ALA A 24 -5.77 -1.24 14.21
CA ALA A 24 -5.76 -0.21 13.17
C ALA A 24 -5.28 -0.91 11.89
N GLU A 25 -6.17 -1.02 10.89
CA GLU A 25 -5.79 -1.56 9.60
C GLU A 25 -4.74 -0.60 9.02
N GLY A 26 -3.57 -1.13 8.68
CA GLY A 26 -2.47 -0.32 8.16
C GLY A 26 -2.93 0.50 6.95
N THR A 27 -2.48 1.74 6.84
CA THR A 27 -2.86 2.63 5.74
C THR A 27 -1.66 3.20 4.99
N VAL A 28 -1.86 3.48 3.71
CA VAL A 28 -0.90 4.22 2.88
C VAL A 28 -1.28 5.70 2.93
N ALA A 29 -0.61 6.47 3.78
CA ALA A 29 -0.91 7.90 3.95
C ALA A 29 -0.51 8.73 2.71
N ARG A 30 0.50 8.27 1.97
CA ARG A 30 0.91 8.87 0.69
C ARG A 30 1.53 7.82 -0.21
N ALA A 31 1.18 7.85 -1.48
CA ALA A 31 1.80 7.08 -2.55
C ALA A 31 1.96 7.98 -3.77
N GLN A 32 3.20 8.15 -4.24
CA GLN A 32 3.50 8.97 -5.41
C GLN A 32 4.74 8.48 -6.14
N PHE A 33 4.78 8.79 -7.43
CA PHE A 33 5.97 8.63 -8.23
C PHE A 33 6.83 9.90 -8.17
N SER A 34 8.13 9.75 -8.31
CA SER A 34 9.07 10.88 -8.31
C SER A 34 10.29 10.59 -9.18
N THR A 35 10.94 11.64 -9.66
CA THR A 35 12.24 11.54 -10.33
C THR A 35 13.37 11.18 -9.37
N ASP A 36 13.26 11.50 -8.09
CA ASP A 36 14.21 11.08 -7.06
C ASP A 36 13.63 11.08 -5.63
N VAL A 37 14.34 10.44 -4.70
CA VAL A 37 14.02 10.50 -3.26
C VAL A 37 15.24 10.98 -2.49
N VAL A 38 15.16 12.18 -1.93
CA VAL A 38 16.23 12.82 -1.16
C VAL A 38 15.77 13.03 0.27
N ASP A 39 16.63 12.76 1.25
CA ASP A 39 16.30 12.87 2.67
C ASP A 39 15.02 12.12 3.08
N ARG A 40 14.79 10.97 2.42
CA ARG A 40 13.62 10.09 2.59
C ARG A 40 12.29 10.74 2.15
N GLU A 41 12.35 11.74 1.28
CA GLU A 41 11.20 12.47 0.76
C GLU A 41 11.26 12.53 -0.78
N PRO A 42 10.15 12.29 -1.49
CA PRO A 42 10.12 12.47 -2.94
C PRO A 42 10.32 13.95 -3.27
N ILE A 43 11.14 14.25 -4.28
CA ILE A 43 11.47 15.64 -4.63
C ILE A 43 10.42 16.31 -5.51
N ASP A 44 9.58 15.51 -6.17
CA ASP A 44 8.53 15.95 -7.09
C ASP A 44 7.41 14.89 -7.23
N ASP A 45 6.45 15.19 -8.11
CA ASP A 45 5.46 14.26 -8.63
C ASP A 45 5.57 14.26 -10.16
N ILE A 46 5.89 13.11 -10.75
CA ILE A 46 6.09 13.00 -12.21
C ILE A 46 4.79 13.12 -13.00
N GLY A 47 3.65 13.03 -12.33
CA GLY A 47 2.34 13.12 -12.95
C GLY A 47 1.92 11.85 -13.73
N PRO A 48 0.88 11.96 -14.57
CA PRO A 48 0.23 10.81 -15.19
C PRO A 48 0.95 10.27 -16.43
N THR A 49 1.90 11.02 -16.99
CA THR A 49 2.56 10.66 -18.25
C THR A 49 4.03 11.02 -18.21
N VAL A 50 4.86 10.05 -18.60
CA VAL A 50 6.31 10.17 -18.70
C VAL A 50 6.70 9.89 -20.14
N LYS A 51 7.48 10.78 -20.74
CA LYS A 51 7.97 10.61 -22.12
C LYS A 51 9.28 9.83 -22.11
N VAL A 52 9.45 8.95 -23.09
CA VAL A 52 10.70 8.23 -23.33
C VAL A 52 11.83 9.21 -23.64
N GLU A 53 12.92 9.12 -22.89
CA GLU A 53 14.15 9.86 -23.17
C GLU A 53 15.20 8.95 -23.81
N TYR A 54 15.60 9.27 -25.05
CA TYR A 54 16.61 8.52 -25.78
C TYR A 54 18.02 8.93 -25.34
N GLY A 55 18.85 7.93 -25.01
CA GLY A 55 20.27 8.13 -24.67
C GLY A 55 20.55 8.28 -23.17
N GLU A 56 19.51 8.36 -22.33
CA GLU A 56 19.63 8.38 -20.88
C GLU A 56 18.86 7.21 -20.25
N ILE A 57 19.28 6.78 -19.05
CA ILE A 57 18.51 5.78 -18.29
C ILE A 57 17.50 6.55 -17.44
N GLN A 58 16.25 6.53 -17.86
CA GLN A 58 15.18 7.14 -17.09
C GLN A 58 14.85 6.27 -15.88
N ARG A 59 14.95 6.86 -14.69
CA ARG A 59 14.63 6.16 -13.43
C ARG A 59 13.40 6.81 -12.83
N VAL A 60 12.43 5.97 -12.49
CA VAL A 60 11.24 6.38 -11.75
C VAL A 60 11.28 5.75 -10.36
N TYR A 61 11.09 6.57 -9.34
CA TYR A 61 10.92 6.13 -7.97
C TYR A 61 9.44 6.04 -7.62
N PHE A 62 9.09 5.08 -6.78
CA PHE A 62 7.77 4.99 -6.17
C PHE A 62 7.93 5.04 -4.66
N PHE A 63 7.40 6.11 -4.07
CA PHE A 63 7.50 6.42 -2.65
C PHE A 63 6.18 6.10 -1.94
N THR A 64 6.28 5.55 -0.72
CA THR A 64 5.13 5.40 0.19
C THR A 64 5.44 5.87 1.61
N ASP A 65 4.46 6.52 2.25
CA ASP A 65 4.43 6.82 3.69
C ASP A 65 3.36 5.93 4.34
N LEU A 66 3.82 4.89 5.04
CA LEU A 66 3.02 3.82 5.60
C LEU A 66 2.69 4.09 7.08
N ARG A 67 1.48 3.76 7.50
CA ARG A 67 0.98 3.95 8.87
C ARG A 67 0.42 2.68 9.45
N ASP A 68 0.72 2.42 10.71
CA ASP A 68 0.17 1.32 11.51
C ASP A 68 0.41 -0.08 10.90
N MET A 69 1.55 -0.25 10.20
CA MET A 69 1.98 -1.51 9.57
C MET A 69 3.18 -2.15 10.26
N SER A 70 3.49 -1.77 11.50
CA SER A 70 4.65 -2.29 12.23
C SER A 70 4.58 -3.81 12.40
N GLY A 71 5.66 -4.49 12.04
CA GLY A 71 5.76 -5.96 12.08
C GLY A 71 5.21 -6.67 10.85
N SER A 72 4.61 -5.96 9.90
CA SER A 72 4.20 -6.51 8.60
C SER A 72 5.30 -6.36 7.55
N GLN A 73 5.16 -7.12 6.46
CA GLN A 73 5.91 -6.90 5.23
C GLN A 73 5.02 -6.20 4.19
N VAL A 74 5.57 -5.18 3.54
CA VAL A 74 4.91 -4.47 2.44
C VAL A 74 5.72 -4.66 1.17
N ILE A 75 5.06 -4.89 0.05
CA ILE A 75 5.68 -5.11 -1.27
C ILE A 75 5.25 -3.99 -2.21
N HIS A 76 6.22 -3.37 -2.89
CA HIS A 76 5.98 -2.61 -4.11
C HIS A 76 6.08 -3.55 -5.31
N ARG A 77 4.94 -3.86 -5.93
CA ARG A 77 4.86 -4.70 -7.13
C ARG A 77 4.73 -3.84 -8.38
N TRP A 78 5.81 -3.76 -9.14
CA TRP A 78 5.88 -3.04 -10.41
C TRP A 78 5.29 -3.88 -11.53
N LYS A 79 4.45 -3.26 -12.37
CA LYS A 79 3.76 -3.92 -13.47
C LYS A 79 3.82 -3.07 -14.73
N LEU A 80 3.97 -3.72 -15.86
CA LEU A 80 3.87 -3.14 -17.20
C LEU A 80 2.67 -3.79 -17.88
N ASP A 81 1.68 -2.98 -18.27
CA ASP A 81 0.44 -3.44 -18.91
C ASP A 81 -0.27 -4.57 -18.17
N GLY A 82 -0.17 -4.54 -16.84
CA GLY A 82 -0.77 -5.52 -15.93
C GLY A 82 0.08 -6.76 -15.67
N GLU A 83 1.21 -6.93 -16.38
CA GLU A 83 2.16 -8.02 -16.15
C GLU A 83 3.19 -7.65 -15.08
N ASP A 84 3.42 -8.53 -14.10
CA ASP A 84 4.36 -8.31 -13.01
C ASP A 84 5.81 -8.27 -13.52
N GLN A 85 6.51 -7.18 -13.22
CA GLN A 85 7.88 -6.90 -13.67
C GLN A 85 8.91 -6.93 -12.54
N ALA A 86 8.52 -6.65 -11.30
CA ALA A 86 9.38 -6.75 -10.12
C ALA A 86 8.57 -6.63 -8.82
N ASP A 87 8.95 -7.40 -7.80
CA ASP A 87 8.48 -7.26 -6.42
C ASP A 87 9.62 -6.79 -5.52
N ILE A 88 9.41 -5.71 -4.79
CA ILE A 88 10.37 -5.18 -3.81
C ILE A 88 9.70 -5.18 -2.44
N GLY A 89 10.16 -6.06 -1.55
CA GLY A 89 9.67 -6.18 -0.17
C GLY A 89 10.38 -5.25 0.81
N PHE A 90 9.62 -4.80 1.81
CA PHE A 90 10.08 -3.98 2.92
C PHE A 90 9.53 -4.53 4.24
N ASP A 91 10.42 -4.83 5.18
CA ASP A 91 10.03 -5.20 6.54
C ASP A 91 9.81 -3.93 7.37
N ILE A 92 8.59 -3.72 7.86
CA ILE A 92 8.19 -2.46 8.48
C ILE A 92 8.46 -2.50 9.99
N GLY A 93 9.33 -1.62 10.46
CA GLY A 93 9.83 -1.64 11.84
C GLY A 93 9.14 -0.67 12.81
N GLY A 94 8.12 0.07 12.40
CA GLY A 94 7.44 1.03 13.27
C GLY A 94 6.17 1.62 12.67
N ASP A 95 5.42 2.32 13.52
CA ASP A 95 4.05 2.80 13.23
C ASP A 95 3.98 3.83 12.11
N ARG A 96 5.07 4.56 11.86
CA ARG A 96 5.25 5.36 10.64
C ARG A 96 6.50 4.92 9.94
N TRP A 97 6.38 4.52 8.68
CA TRP A 97 7.52 4.05 7.91
C TRP A 97 7.49 4.58 6.48
N ARG A 98 8.59 5.20 6.06
CA ARG A 98 8.74 5.68 4.68
C ARG A 98 9.65 4.73 3.91
N VAL A 99 9.19 4.25 2.76
CA VAL A 99 9.93 3.36 1.88
C VAL A 99 9.82 3.84 0.43
N TRP A 100 10.75 3.38 -0.40
CA TRP A 100 10.72 3.66 -1.82
C TRP A 100 11.40 2.53 -2.58
N SER A 101 10.89 2.24 -3.78
CA SER A 101 11.57 1.40 -4.76
C SER A 101 11.76 2.20 -6.05
N SER A 102 12.52 1.68 -7.00
CA SER A 102 12.68 2.33 -8.31
C SER A 102 12.70 1.32 -9.44
N LYS A 103 12.32 1.79 -10.62
CA LYS A 103 12.44 1.05 -11.87
C LYS A 103 13.22 1.90 -12.87
N ARG A 104 14.09 1.24 -13.65
CA ARG A 104 14.71 1.85 -14.83
C ARG A 104 13.79 1.59 -16.01
N LEU A 105 13.34 2.65 -16.66
CA LEU A 105 12.54 2.62 -17.87
C LEU A 105 13.47 2.87 -19.04
N MET A 106 13.47 1.94 -19.99
CA MET A 106 14.30 2.01 -21.20
C MET A 106 13.37 2.16 -22.41
N PRO A 107 13.86 2.72 -23.54
CA PRO A 107 13.11 2.65 -24.79
C PRO A 107 12.65 1.22 -25.11
N GLY A 108 11.41 1.07 -25.56
CA GLY A 108 10.77 -0.24 -25.80
C GLY A 108 10.08 -0.86 -24.57
N PHE A 109 10.02 -0.14 -23.45
CA PHE A 109 9.15 -0.46 -22.31
C PHE A 109 7.96 0.52 -22.19
N ASP A 110 7.58 1.11 -23.31
CA ASP A 110 6.36 1.89 -23.44
C ASP A 110 5.13 1.08 -23.03
N GLY A 111 4.16 1.76 -22.45
CA GLY A 111 2.96 1.14 -21.91
C GLY A 111 2.56 1.75 -20.57
N LYS A 112 1.53 1.15 -19.96
CA LYS A 112 1.00 1.59 -18.69
C LYS A 112 1.79 0.95 -17.55
N TRP A 113 2.61 1.75 -16.90
CA TRP A 113 3.29 1.35 -15.69
C TRP A 113 2.38 1.52 -14.48
N SER A 114 2.41 0.54 -13.59
CA SER A 114 1.74 0.64 -12.30
C SER A 114 2.57 0.03 -11.17
N VAL A 115 2.29 0.50 -9.96
CA VAL A 115 2.81 -0.12 -8.75
C VAL A 115 1.64 -0.41 -7.81
N ASP A 116 1.49 -1.69 -7.49
CA ASP A 116 0.59 -2.16 -6.44
C ASP A 116 1.38 -2.18 -5.11
N VAL A 117 0.81 -1.58 -4.07
CA VAL A 117 1.27 -1.74 -2.69
C VAL A 117 0.54 -2.94 -2.12
N VAL A 118 1.29 -4.00 -1.80
CA VAL A 118 0.73 -5.26 -1.31
C VAL A 118 1.14 -5.46 0.14
N GLN A 119 0.15 -5.71 1.01
CA GLN A 119 0.34 -6.10 2.41
C GLN A 119 -0.42 -7.41 2.64
N ASP A 120 0.24 -8.41 3.23
CA ASP A 120 -0.35 -9.72 3.54
C ASP A 120 -1.09 -10.37 2.35
N GLY A 121 -0.54 -10.19 1.14
CA GLY A 121 -1.09 -10.71 -0.11
C GLY A 121 -2.26 -9.92 -0.69
N GLN A 122 -2.69 -8.82 -0.05
CA GLN A 122 -3.76 -7.95 -0.53
C GLN A 122 -3.20 -6.63 -1.07
N VAL A 123 -3.72 -6.19 -2.22
CA VAL A 123 -3.42 -4.86 -2.76
C VAL A 123 -4.18 -3.83 -1.94
N ILE A 124 -3.47 -2.92 -1.29
CA ILE A 124 -4.03 -1.88 -0.43
C ILE A 124 -3.99 -0.48 -1.06
N GLU A 125 -3.15 -0.27 -2.07
CA GLU A 125 -3.04 0.96 -2.85
C GLU A 125 -2.48 0.63 -4.25
N SER A 126 -2.87 1.36 -5.28
CA SER A 126 -2.31 1.21 -6.63
C SER A 126 -2.17 2.56 -7.31
N ARG A 127 -1.02 2.81 -7.94
CA ARG A 127 -0.73 4.03 -8.71
C ARG A 127 -0.22 3.67 -10.08
N SER A 128 -0.52 4.50 -11.08
CA SER A 128 -0.06 4.29 -12.45
C SER A 128 0.34 5.58 -13.15
N PHE A 129 1.21 5.46 -14.15
CA PHE A 129 1.53 6.48 -15.14
C PHE A 129 1.71 5.81 -16.52
N ASP A 130 1.47 6.56 -17.57
CA ASP A 130 1.72 6.13 -18.94
C ASP A 130 3.15 6.49 -19.34
N TYR A 131 3.91 5.51 -19.82
CA TYR A 131 5.24 5.74 -20.40
C TYR A 131 5.11 5.68 -21.91
N VAL A 132 5.28 6.82 -22.57
CA VAL A 132 4.96 6.99 -23.99
C VAL A 132 6.18 7.34 -24.82
N ASP A 133 6.34 6.60 -25.92
CA ASP A 133 7.29 6.90 -26.98
C ASP A 133 6.57 7.73 -28.06
N GLU A 134 6.96 9.00 -28.23
CA GLU A 134 6.35 9.87 -29.26
C GLU A 134 7.09 9.82 -30.62
N GLY A 135 8.24 9.13 -30.71
CA GLY A 135 9.02 8.97 -31.93
C GLY A 135 9.82 10.19 -32.39
#